data_AF-A0AAV4C060-F1
#
_entry.id   AF-A0AAV4C060-F1
#
_cell.length_a   1.000
_cell.length_b   1.000
_cell.length_c   1.000
_cell.angle_alpha   90.00
_cell.angle_beta   90.00
_cell.angle_gamma   90.00
#
_symmetry.space_group_name_H-M   'P 1'
#
loop_
_entity.id
_entity.type
_entity.pdbx_description
1 polymer ?
#
loop_
_entity_poly.entity_id
_entity_poly.type
_entity_poly.pdbx_seq_one_letter_code
_entity_poly.pdbx_strand_id
1 'polypeptide(L)'
;MAAPAKRPSNSGEWCSAINCTNNRSKNPRMSFFRFPKDPESILQALKVKVKSMTPDEKLCTLVFDEMSIKEAVCYDPKQDVVRGFEDYAHLGRSRYIANHACVFMARGLAANWKQPFGFVFSSGTVKDVLLK
;
A
#
# COMPACT_ATOMS: atom_id res chain seq x y z
N MET A 1 -11.66 11.39 -24.59
CA MET A 1 -10.84 10.79 -23.53
C MET A 1 -9.90 11.85 -23.00
N ALA A 2 -10.08 12.34 -21.77
CA ALA A 2 -9.19 13.33 -21.18
C ALA A 2 -7.85 12.66 -20.80
N ALA A 3 -6.74 13.23 -21.25
CA ALA A 3 -5.41 12.76 -20.86
C ALA A 3 -5.23 12.92 -19.34
N PRO A 4 -4.62 11.94 -18.63
CA PRO A 4 -4.30 12.12 -17.23
C PRO A 4 -3.33 13.28 -17.08
N ALA A 5 -3.63 14.20 -16.15
CA ALA A 5 -2.78 15.34 -15.86
C ALA A 5 -1.34 14.88 -15.60
N LYS A 6 -0.37 15.44 -16.33
CA LYS A 6 1.05 15.16 -16.13
C LYS A 6 1.43 15.50 -14.69
N ARG A 7 2.00 14.52 -13.97
CA ARG A 7 2.48 14.72 -12.60
C ARG A 7 3.54 15.84 -12.60
N PRO A 8 3.40 16.88 -11.77
CA PRO A 8 4.38 17.94 -11.74
C PRO A 8 5.72 17.39 -11.23
N SER A 9 6.78 17.66 -11.97
CA SER A 9 8.15 17.47 -11.54
C SER A 9 8.49 18.55 -10.53
N ASN A 10 8.38 18.27 -9.21
CA ASN A 10 9.35 18.66 -8.17
C ASN A 10 8.84 18.51 -6.71
N SER A 11 9.80 18.06 -5.88
CA SER A 11 10.08 18.32 -4.45
C SER A 11 9.01 18.21 -3.34
N GLY A 12 7.81 17.67 -3.59
CA GLY A 12 6.83 17.37 -2.54
C GLY A 12 6.38 15.90 -2.53
N GLU A 13 6.04 15.36 -1.35
CA GLU A 13 5.31 14.10 -1.27
C GLU A 13 3.83 14.35 -1.59
N TRP A 14 3.39 13.82 -2.74
CA TRP A 14 2.01 13.86 -3.22
C TRP A 14 1.35 12.50 -3.08
N CYS A 15 0.03 12.50 -2.85
CA CYS A 15 -0.75 11.28 -2.96
C CYS A 15 -0.68 10.75 -4.40
N SER A 16 -0.47 9.44 -4.55
CA SER A 16 -0.39 8.80 -5.87
C SER A 16 -1.76 8.50 -6.49
N ALA A 17 -2.85 8.70 -5.74
CA ALA A 17 -4.21 8.48 -6.22
C ALA A 17 -4.59 9.49 -7.30
N ILE A 18 -5.28 9.02 -8.35
CA ILE A 18 -5.72 9.85 -9.47
C ILE A 18 -6.70 10.90 -8.95
N ASN A 19 -6.56 12.14 -9.39
CA ASN A 19 -7.35 13.31 -8.94
C ASN A 19 -7.25 13.61 -7.44
N CYS A 20 -6.30 13.02 -6.71
CA CYS A 20 -6.05 13.38 -5.33
C CYS A 20 -5.15 14.62 -5.28
N THR A 21 -5.63 15.67 -4.62
CA THR A 21 -4.88 16.94 -4.44
C THR A 21 -4.11 16.99 -3.12
N ASN A 22 -4.17 15.92 -2.32
CA ASN A 22 -3.46 15.83 -1.04
C ASN A 22 -1.94 15.78 -1.27
N ASN A 23 -1.23 16.65 -0.57
CA ASN A 23 0.22 16.68 -0.48
C ASN A 23 0.67 17.09 0.91
N ARG A 24 1.95 16.85 1.22
CA ARG A 24 2.53 17.15 2.54
C ARG A 24 2.47 18.64 2.92
N SER A 25 2.59 19.55 1.96
CA SER A 25 2.51 21.00 2.23
C SER A 25 1.10 21.45 2.65
N LYS A 26 0.06 20.89 2.02
CA LYS A 26 -1.35 21.16 2.36
C LYS A 26 -1.81 20.39 3.59
N ASN A 27 -1.31 19.17 3.79
CA ASN A 27 -1.72 18.26 4.86
C ASN A 27 -0.49 17.72 5.60
N PRO A 28 0.18 18.52 6.45
CA PRO A 28 1.41 18.12 7.12
C PRO A 28 1.20 17.00 8.16
N ARG A 29 -0.04 16.82 8.64
CA ARG A 29 -0.40 15.74 9.58
C ARG A 29 -0.70 14.42 8.88
N MET A 30 -0.91 14.40 7.56
CA MET A 30 -1.08 13.16 6.81
C MET A 30 0.27 12.50 6.56
N SER A 31 0.35 11.20 6.78
CA SER A 31 1.53 10.42 6.42
C SER A 31 1.34 9.83 5.02
N PHE A 32 2.36 9.99 4.18
CA PHE A 32 2.36 9.48 2.82
C PHE A 32 3.14 8.17 2.79
N PHE A 33 2.48 7.10 2.35
CA PHE A 33 3.11 5.81 2.14
C PHE A 33 3.07 5.44 0.66
N ARG A 34 4.12 4.77 0.21
CA ARG A 34 4.11 4.06 -1.07
C ARG A 34 3.82 2.60 -0.81
N PHE A 35 3.13 1.97 -1.75
CA PHE A 35 2.90 0.53 -1.71
C PHE A 35 4.25 -0.22 -1.64
N PRO A 36 4.41 -1.15 -0.68
CA PRO A 36 5.54 -2.05 -0.56
C PRO A 36 5.87 -2.77 -1.87
N LYS A 37 6.94 -2.40 -2.58
CA LYS A 37 7.32 -3.14 -3.80
C LYS A 37 7.85 -4.54 -3.48
N ASP A 38 8.52 -4.66 -2.35
CA ASP A 38 9.11 -5.90 -1.88
C ASP A 38 8.89 -6.00 -0.36
N PRO A 39 8.05 -6.94 0.11
CA PRO A 39 7.79 -7.12 1.53
C PRO A 39 9.03 -7.53 2.32
N GLU A 40 9.97 -8.28 1.73
CA GLU A 40 11.13 -8.81 2.45
C GLU A 40 12.10 -7.68 2.81
N SER A 41 12.45 -6.80 1.87
CA SER A 41 13.32 -5.65 2.19
C SER A 41 12.73 -4.74 3.27
N ILE A 42 11.42 -4.55 3.28
CA ILE A 42 10.73 -3.77 4.32
C ILE A 42 10.81 -4.46 5.67
N LEU A 43 10.58 -5.78 5.73
CA LEU A 43 10.70 -6.55 6.95
C LEU A 43 12.15 -6.56 7.47
N GLN A 44 13.15 -6.62 6.59
CA GLN A 44 14.56 -6.51 6.98
C GLN A 44 14.88 -5.13 7.56
N ALA A 45 14.42 -4.04 6.94
CA ALA A 45 14.57 -2.70 7.49
C ALA A 45 13.88 -2.57 8.87
N LEU A 46 12.70 -3.18 9.03
CA LEU A 46 12.00 -3.22 10.30
C LEU A 46 12.77 -4.01 11.36
N LYS A 47 13.35 -5.17 11.02
CA LYS A 47 14.22 -5.95 11.93
C LYS A 47 15.39 -5.13 12.46
N VAL A 48 16.04 -4.33 11.61
CA VAL A 48 17.13 -3.44 12.03
C VAL A 48 16.61 -2.38 13.00
N LYS A 49 15.46 -1.77 12.72
CA LYS A 49 14.87 -0.74 13.59
C LYS A 49 14.43 -1.31 14.95
N VAL A 50 13.86 -2.50 14.96
CA VAL A 50 13.39 -3.17 16.19
C VAL A 50 14.53 -3.48 17.17
N LYS A 51 15.77 -3.66 16.68
CA LYS A 51 16.95 -3.89 17.54
C LYS A 51 17.26 -2.69 18.45
N SER A 52 16.94 -1.47 18.03
CA SER A 52 17.16 -0.25 18.83
C SER A 52 15.93 0.22 19.62
N MET A 53 14.82 -0.52 19.55
CA MET A 53 13.59 -0.20 20.27
C MET A 53 13.61 -0.71 21.71
N THR A 54 13.00 0.05 22.61
CA THR A 54 12.71 -0.42 23.97
C THR A 54 11.61 -1.51 23.95
N PRO A 55 11.44 -2.31 25.03
CA PRO A 55 10.37 -3.30 25.09
C PRO A 55 8.97 -2.73 24.81
N ASP A 56 8.66 -1.55 25.32
CA ASP A 56 7.37 -0.91 25.10
C ASP A 56 7.17 -0.44 23.66
N GLU A 57 8.23 0.05 23.01
CA GLU A 57 8.19 0.49 21.61
C GLU A 57 7.97 -0.65 20.62
N LYS A 58 8.30 -1.88 21.02
CA LYS A 58 8.06 -3.11 20.23
C LYS A 58 6.60 -3.55 20.25
N LEU A 59 5.81 -3.09 21.24
CA LEU A 59 4.37 -3.36 21.27
C LEU A 59 3.70 -2.70 20.07
N CYS A 60 3.16 -3.52 19.18
CA CYS A 60 2.48 -3.08 17.97
C CYS A 60 1.22 -3.89 17.73
N THR A 61 0.31 -3.29 16.97
CA THR A 61 -0.88 -3.94 16.44
C THR A 61 -0.76 -4.07 14.94
N LEU A 62 -1.32 -5.15 14.40
CA LEU A 62 -1.56 -5.28 12.98
C LEU A 62 -2.86 -4.55 12.64
N VAL A 63 -2.82 -3.70 11.63
CA VAL A 63 -4.01 -3.03 11.08
C VAL A 63 -4.07 -3.28 9.59
N PHE A 64 -5.29 -3.40 9.07
CA PHE A 64 -5.55 -3.45 7.64
C PHE A 64 -6.66 -2.48 7.29
N ASP A 65 -6.60 -1.93 6.09
CA ASP A 65 -7.60 -1.00 5.57
C ASP A 65 -7.80 -1.21 4.08
N GLU A 66 -9.05 -1.08 3.63
CA GLU A 66 -9.47 -1.28 2.25
C GLU A 66 -9.71 0.09 1.59
N MET A 67 -9.06 0.34 0.46
CA MET A 67 -9.23 1.56 -0.31
C MET A 67 -9.74 1.24 -1.71
N SER A 68 -10.75 1.99 -2.17
CA SER A 68 -11.19 1.91 -3.57
C SER A 68 -10.09 2.44 -4.50
N ILE A 69 -9.82 1.69 -5.56
CA ILE A 69 -8.88 2.05 -6.62
C ILE A 69 -9.60 2.13 -7.95
N LYS A 70 -9.02 2.87 -8.89
CA LYS A 70 -9.56 2.91 -10.25
C LYS A 70 -9.25 1.59 -10.96
N GLU A 71 -10.29 0.97 -11.51
CA GLU A 71 -10.17 -0.16 -12.42
C GLU A 71 -9.34 0.23 -13.64
N ALA A 72 -8.22 -0.46 -13.83
CA ALA A 72 -7.34 -0.25 -14.97
C ALA A 72 -6.47 -1.48 -15.17
N VAL A 73 -6.44 -1.99 -16.40
CA VAL A 73 -5.57 -3.08 -16.81
C VAL A 73 -4.41 -2.50 -17.60
N CYS A 74 -3.17 -2.86 -17.25
CA CYS A 74 -1.98 -2.41 -17.94
C CYS A 74 -0.96 -3.53 -18.06
N TYR A 75 -0.26 -3.60 -19.20
CA TYR A 75 0.84 -4.54 -19.38
C TYR A 75 2.15 -3.92 -18.87
N ASP A 76 2.84 -4.63 -17.99
CA ASP A 76 4.19 -4.28 -17.53
C ASP A 76 5.24 -5.08 -18.33
N PRO A 77 5.92 -4.46 -19.31
CA PRO A 77 6.87 -5.16 -20.17
C PRO A 77 8.14 -5.58 -19.44
N LYS A 78 8.44 -5.00 -18.27
CA LYS A 78 9.65 -5.36 -17.50
C LYS A 78 9.51 -6.69 -16.78
N GLN A 79 8.30 -7.00 -16.35
CA GLN A 79 7.98 -8.23 -15.62
C GLN A 79 7.13 -9.19 -16.46
N ASP A 80 6.90 -8.87 -17.74
CA ASP A 80 6.07 -9.63 -18.67
C ASP A 80 4.74 -10.06 -18.05
N VAL A 81 4.04 -9.09 -17.44
CA VAL A 81 2.82 -9.37 -16.68
C VAL A 81 1.77 -8.31 -16.92
N VAL A 82 0.55 -8.75 -17.22
CA VAL A 82 -0.62 -7.87 -17.23
C VAL A 82 -1.00 -7.59 -15.78
N ARG A 83 -1.13 -6.33 -15.36
CA ARG A 83 -1.54 -5.86 -14.03
C ARG A 83 -2.99 -5.36 -14.05
N GLY A 84 -3.57 -5.15 -12.86
CA GLY A 84 -4.93 -4.58 -12.73
C GLY A 84 -6.04 -5.58 -12.47
N PHE A 85 -5.71 -6.86 -12.33
CA PHE A 85 -6.65 -7.90 -11.91
C PHE A 85 -6.49 -8.19 -10.42
N GLU A 86 -7.53 -8.77 -9.83
CA GLU A 86 -7.54 -9.30 -8.46
C GLU A 86 -6.38 -10.27 -8.25
N ASP A 87 -5.62 -10.02 -7.18
CA ASP A 87 -4.35 -10.65 -6.88
C ASP A 87 -4.18 -10.74 -5.35
N TYR A 88 -4.21 -11.96 -4.84
CA TYR A 88 -4.01 -12.30 -3.42
C TYR A 88 -2.63 -12.92 -3.18
N ALA A 89 -1.64 -12.54 -3.99
CA ALA A 89 -0.29 -13.07 -3.95
C ALA A 89 -0.28 -14.61 -4.03
N HIS A 90 0.17 -15.29 -2.97
CA HIS A 90 0.30 -16.75 -2.93
C HIS A 90 -1.03 -17.49 -2.99
N LEU A 91 -2.15 -16.83 -2.68
CA LEU A 91 -3.49 -17.40 -2.78
C LEU A 91 -4.05 -17.35 -4.21
N GLY A 92 -3.29 -16.74 -5.12
CA GLY A 92 -3.56 -16.77 -6.54
C GLY A 92 -4.26 -15.52 -7.06
N ARG A 93 -4.50 -15.56 -8.36
CA ARG A 93 -4.99 -14.47 -9.17
C ARG A 93 -6.29 -14.85 -9.85
N SER A 94 -7.20 -13.90 -9.99
CA SER A 94 -8.45 -14.10 -10.72
C SER A 94 -8.50 -13.27 -12.01
N ARG A 95 -9.53 -13.48 -12.83
CA ARG A 95 -9.82 -12.69 -14.04
C ARG A 95 -10.59 -11.40 -13.77
N TYR A 96 -11.02 -11.17 -12.52
CA TYR A 96 -11.80 -9.99 -12.17
C TYR A 96 -10.89 -8.78 -12.07
N ILE A 97 -11.35 -7.64 -12.57
CA ILE A 97 -10.60 -6.39 -12.51
C ILE A 97 -10.64 -5.89 -11.06
N ALA A 98 -9.48 -5.54 -10.52
CA ALA A 98 -9.39 -5.05 -9.16
C ALA A 98 -9.93 -3.61 -9.08
N ASN A 99 -10.81 -3.39 -8.12
CA ASN A 99 -11.39 -2.08 -7.80
C ASN A 99 -11.17 -1.69 -6.33
N HIS A 100 -10.56 -2.58 -5.54
CA HIS A 100 -10.13 -2.30 -4.18
C HIS A 100 -8.69 -2.77 -3.96
N ALA A 101 -7.99 -2.08 -3.07
CA ALA A 101 -6.69 -2.46 -2.56
C ALA A 101 -6.76 -2.53 -1.03
N CYS A 102 -6.38 -3.67 -0.45
CA CYS A 102 -6.31 -3.84 0.99
C CYS A 102 -4.85 -3.82 1.42
N VAL A 103 -4.50 -2.94 2.35
CA VAL A 103 -3.12 -2.71 2.79
C VAL A 103 -2.95 -3.17 4.22
N PHE A 104 -1.90 -3.93 4.49
CA PHE A 104 -1.53 -4.43 5.81
C PHE A 104 -0.37 -3.60 6.37
N MET A 105 -0.53 -3.09 7.59
CA MET A 105 0.44 -2.24 8.26
C MET A 105 0.64 -2.66 9.73
N ALA A 106 1.89 -2.65 10.18
CA ALA A 106 2.20 -2.70 11.61
C ALA A 106 2.16 -1.28 12.18
N ARG A 107 1.52 -1.10 13.34
CA ARG A 107 1.38 0.18 14.03
C ARG A 107 1.83 0.05 15.49
N GLY A 108 2.79 0.87 15.91
CA GLY A 108 3.22 0.92 17.32
C GLY A 108 2.10 1.41 18.24
N LEU A 109 1.97 0.78 19.41
CA LEU A 109 1.00 1.16 20.44
C LEU A 109 1.56 2.25 21.36
N ALA A 110 2.75 2.02 21.93
CA ALA A 110 3.41 2.98 22.80
C ALA A 110 4.18 4.07 22.03
N ALA A 111 4.64 3.76 20.82
CA ALA A 111 5.41 4.67 19.97
C ALA A 111 4.71 4.96 18.65
N ASN A 112 4.85 6.19 18.17
CA ASN A 112 4.23 6.66 16.93
C ASN A 112 5.03 6.24 15.69
N TRP A 113 5.04 4.95 15.38
CA TRP A 113 5.57 4.42 14.13
C TRP A 113 4.52 3.58 13.41
N LYS A 114 4.60 3.53 12.08
CA LYS A 114 3.74 2.70 11.23
C LYS A 114 4.52 2.24 10.01
N GLN A 115 4.37 0.98 9.66
CA GLN A 115 5.08 0.37 8.55
C GLN A 115 4.11 -0.48 7.72
N PRO A 116 3.73 -0.04 6.50
CA PRO A 116 3.08 -0.94 5.55
C PRO A 116 4.06 -2.00 5.10
N PHE A 117 3.62 -3.26 5.08
CA PHE A 117 4.48 -4.38 4.69
C PHE A 117 3.85 -5.27 3.62
N GLY A 118 2.55 -5.17 3.37
CA GLY A 118 1.89 -5.94 2.32
C GLY A 118 0.62 -5.28 1.81
N PHE A 119 0.17 -5.71 0.64
CA PHE A 119 -1.14 -5.36 0.11
C PHE A 119 -1.66 -6.47 -0.79
N VAL A 120 -2.97 -6.51 -0.97
CA VAL A 120 -3.66 -7.36 -1.93
C VAL A 120 -4.66 -6.53 -2.74
N PHE A 121 -5.02 -7.02 -3.91
CA PHE A 121 -6.01 -6.39 -4.78
C PHE A 121 -7.24 -7.27 -4.87
N SER A 122 -8.40 -6.71 -4.55
CA SER A 122 -9.69 -7.40 -4.63
C SER A 122 -10.62 -6.77 -5.67
N SER A 123 -11.52 -7.60 -6.20
CA SER A 123 -12.70 -7.15 -6.92
C SER A 123 -13.89 -7.26 -5.97
N GLY A 124 -14.39 -6.12 -5.49
CA GLY A 124 -15.31 -6.03 -4.37
C GLY A 124 -14.64 -6.19 -3.00
N THR A 125 -15.44 -6.46 -1.98
CA THR A 125 -14.99 -6.63 -0.60
C THR A 125 -13.99 -7.77 -0.48
N VAL A 126 -12.90 -7.53 0.26
CA VAL A 126 -11.92 -8.57 0.58
C VAL A 126 -12.62 -9.76 1.22
N LYS A 127 -12.41 -10.96 0.67
CA LYS A 127 -13.02 -12.19 1.19
C LYS A 127 -12.56 -12.42 2.64
N ASP A 128 -13.50 -12.71 3.53
CA ASP A 128 -13.23 -12.99 4.96
C ASP A 128 -12.20 -14.12 5.17
N VAL A 129 -12.14 -15.08 4.24
CA VAL A 129 -11.13 -16.17 4.23
C VAL A 129 -9.69 -15.66 4.17
N LEU A 130 -9.47 -14.44 3.65
CA LEU A 130 -8.14 -13.82 3.55
C LEU A 130 -7.71 -13.12 4.83
N LEU A 131 -8.63 -12.93 5.78
CA LEU A 131 -8.44 -12.14 6.99
C LEU A 131 -8.39 -13.01 8.27
N LYS A 132 -8.44 -14.34 8.12
CA LYS A 132 -8.41 -15.32 9.21
C LYS A 132 -7.05 -15.97 9.38
#